data_AF-A0AAD8G3N3-F1
#
_entry.id   AF-A0AAD8G3N3-F1
#
_cell.length_a   1.000
_cell.length_b   1.000
_cell.length_c   1.000
_cell.angle_alpha   90.00
_cell.angle_beta   90.00
_cell.angle_gamma   90.00
#
_symmetry.space_group_name_H-M   'P 1'
#
loop_
_entity.id
_entity.type
_entity.pdbx_description
1 polymer ?
#
loop_
_entity_poly.entity_id
_entity_poly.type
_entity_poly.pdbx_seq_one_letter_code
_entity_poly.pdbx_strand_id
1 'polypeptide(L)'
;MLVSMSFEVSCCLLLSLSLDLGGLLLASGNDRLCQEGEQLLTRGAKKVDTPSECMLKCTLQTYLWMTARRDRVTVRLHKAIPGKEDELCWSLQLEHGKGELLQKAFVLLPLRDGALDLTAPLELRPTFPAEPDLLSPHSGQAALSQECGLRFDITKAFTASENTLQFCVEPILSGHPAPSSLTGALECPPFLATVWRRHRQPPG
;
A
#
# COMPACT_ATOMS: atom_id res chain seq x y z
N MET A 1 10.82 -21.66 -48.09
CA MET A 1 10.47 -20.23 -48.02
C MET A 1 11.17 -19.69 -46.77
N LEU A 2 12.37 -19.07 -46.79
CA LEU A 2 12.80 -17.78 -47.39
C LEU A 2 11.75 -16.66 -47.13
N VAL A 3 11.96 -15.49 -46.51
CA VAL A 3 13.07 -14.78 -45.79
C VAL A 3 12.41 -13.59 -45.02
N SER A 4 13.10 -13.06 -44.00
CA SER A 4 13.35 -11.62 -43.70
C SER A 4 12.94 -11.16 -42.29
N MET A 5 13.91 -11.02 -41.37
CA MET A 5 14.65 -9.77 -40.98
C MET A 5 14.01 -9.16 -39.71
N SER A 6 14.68 -8.62 -38.69
CA SER A 6 16.10 -8.38 -38.37
C SER A 6 16.17 -7.68 -36.98
N PHE A 7 17.25 -7.90 -36.21
CA PHE A 7 17.85 -7.03 -35.16
C PHE A 7 16.95 -6.67 -33.96
N GLU A 8 17.24 -7.03 -32.70
CA GLU A 8 18.21 -6.34 -31.82
C GLU A 8 18.47 -7.19 -30.55
N VAL A 9 19.51 -8.03 -30.50
CA VAL A 9 20.04 -8.52 -29.20
C VAL A 9 21.58 -8.68 -29.23
N SER A 10 22.25 -8.05 -30.19
CA SER A 10 23.69 -8.28 -30.42
C SER A 10 24.60 -7.09 -30.04
N CYS A 11 24.11 -6.13 -29.25
CA CYS A 11 24.91 -4.95 -28.86
C CYS A 11 25.52 -5.04 -27.44
N CYS A 12 24.96 -5.84 -26.53
CA CYS A 12 25.43 -5.87 -25.14
C CYS A 12 26.62 -6.80 -24.88
N LEU A 13 26.88 -7.78 -25.75
CA LEU A 13 27.88 -8.83 -25.50
C LEU A 13 29.27 -8.57 -26.10
N LEU A 14 29.44 -7.48 -26.86
CA LEU A 14 30.73 -7.10 -27.46
C LEU A 14 31.45 -5.95 -26.74
N LEU A 15 30.87 -5.39 -25.68
CA LEU A 15 31.52 -4.35 -24.86
C LEU A 15 32.29 -4.90 -23.66
N SER A 16 32.32 -6.23 -23.47
CA SER A 16 33.01 -6.89 -22.35
C SER A 16 34.45 -7.35 -22.66
N LEU A 17 35.01 -7.04 -23.83
CA LEU A 17 36.32 -7.56 -24.27
C LEU A 17 37.34 -6.52 -24.74
N SER A 18 37.18 -5.24 -24.37
CA SER A 18 38.23 -4.23 -24.60
C SER A 18 38.45 -3.28 -23.41
N LEU A 19 38.30 -3.78 -22.18
CA LEU A 19 38.98 -3.18 -21.04
C LEU A 19 40.44 -3.66 -21.05
N ASP A 20 41.34 -2.84 -21.58
CA ASP A 20 42.65 -2.59 -21.00
C ASP A 20 43.40 -1.58 -21.88
N LEU A 21 43.05 -0.29 -21.68
CA LEU A 21 44.00 0.81 -21.79
C LEU A 21 43.44 1.98 -20.97
N GLY A 22 44.24 2.46 -20.02
CA GLY A 22 43.87 3.39 -18.95
C GLY A 22 43.04 4.59 -19.41
N GLY A 23 42.07 5.04 -18.61
CA GLY A 23 42.35 5.64 -17.31
C GLY A 23 42.60 7.12 -17.56
N LEU A 24 41.66 7.96 -17.10
CA LEU A 24 41.42 9.37 -17.44
C LEU A 24 40.57 9.58 -18.70
N LEU A 25 39.39 10.17 -18.52
CA LEU A 25 38.60 11.02 -19.46
C LEU A 25 37.08 10.78 -19.53
N LEU A 26 36.42 10.29 -18.48
CA LEU A 26 34.95 10.41 -18.37
C LEU A 26 34.52 10.86 -16.97
N ALA A 27 35.06 11.98 -16.53
CA ALA A 27 34.54 12.79 -15.43
C ALA A 27 34.11 14.16 -15.97
N SER A 28 33.23 14.18 -16.97
CA SER A 28 32.38 15.35 -17.25
C SER A 28 31.36 14.96 -18.30
N GLY A 29 30.07 15.08 -17.97
CA GLY A 29 29.03 15.10 -18.99
C GLY A 29 27.94 14.06 -18.82
N ASN A 30 27.26 14.04 -17.68
CA ASN A 30 25.85 13.67 -17.68
C ASN A 30 24.98 14.38 -16.63
N ASP A 31 25.49 15.43 -15.96
CA ASP A 31 24.74 16.18 -14.95
C ASP A 31 23.49 16.88 -15.49
N ARG A 32 23.39 17.08 -16.81
CA ARG A 32 22.25 17.82 -17.41
C ARG A 32 20.96 17.03 -17.52
N LEU A 33 21.02 15.69 -17.62
CA LEU A 33 19.81 14.86 -17.79
C LEU A 33 19.06 14.60 -16.47
N CYS A 34 19.71 14.77 -15.33
CA CYS A 34 19.06 14.71 -14.01
C CYS A 34 18.53 16.09 -13.56
N GLN A 35 19.09 17.19 -14.07
CA GLN A 35 18.78 18.54 -13.60
C GLN A 35 17.44 19.10 -14.12
N GLU A 36 16.98 18.67 -15.30
CA GLU A 36 15.66 19.07 -15.84
C GLU A 36 14.49 18.40 -15.11
N GLY A 37 14.72 17.27 -14.44
CA GLY A 37 13.74 16.64 -13.55
C GLY A 37 13.53 17.42 -12.24
N GLU A 38 14.58 18.04 -11.70
CA GLU A 38 14.51 18.76 -10.42
C GLU A 38 13.69 20.07 -10.51
N GLN A 39 13.77 20.79 -11.63
CA GLN A 39 13.03 22.05 -11.79
C GLN A 39 11.52 21.85 -11.90
N LEU A 40 11.06 20.71 -12.44
CA LEU A 40 9.64 20.35 -12.46
C LEU A 40 9.13 19.81 -11.11
N LEU A 41 10.00 19.17 -10.31
CA LEU A 41 9.69 18.71 -8.94
C LEU A 41 9.60 19.86 -7.94
N THR A 42 10.24 21.00 -8.22
CA THR A 42 10.28 22.15 -7.29
C THR A 42 8.99 22.99 -7.32
N ARG A 43 8.21 22.94 -8.41
CA ARG A 43 7.01 23.78 -8.57
C ARG A 43 5.74 23.22 -7.92
N GLY A 44 5.85 22.09 -7.25
CA GLY A 44 4.71 21.45 -6.59
C GLY A 44 5.15 20.30 -5.70
N ALA A 45 6.12 20.54 -4.82
CA ALA A 45 6.48 19.59 -3.76
C ALA A 45 5.31 19.47 -2.76
N LYS A 46 4.20 18.85 -3.19
CA LYS A 46 3.21 18.26 -2.29
C LYS A 46 4.04 17.29 -1.45
N LYS A 47 4.14 17.56 -0.16
CA LYS A 47 4.91 16.77 0.80
C LYS A 47 4.52 15.30 0.60
N VAL A 48 5.39 14.52 -0.05
CA VAL A 48 5.12 13.10 -0.30
C VAL A 48 5.37 12.40 1.02
N ASP A 49 4.32 11.87 1.62
CA ASP A 49 4.44 11.15 2.88
C ASP A 49 5.29 9.88 2.72
N THR A 50 6.41 9.81 3.44
CA THR A 50 7.36 8.68 3.35
C THR A 50 6.74 7.38 3.86
N PRO A 51 6.52 6.34 3.03
CA PRO A 51 5.87 5.10 3.48
C PRO A 51 6.65 4.41 4.62
N SER A 52 5.95 3.70 5.50
CA SER A 52 6.60 2.91 6.55
C SER A 52 7.21 1.63 5.99
N GLU A 53 8.14 1.03 6.73
CA GLU A 53 8.74 -0.26 6.37
C GLU A 53 7.69 -1.36 6.16
N CYS A 54 6.71 -1.47 7.06
CA CYS A 54 5.61 -2.43 6.92
C CYS A 54 4.75 -2.16 5.67
N MET A 55 4.52 -0.90 5.29
CA MET A 55 3.81 -0.58 4.04
C MET A 55 4.61 -1.05 2.82
N LEU A 56 5.94 -0.86 2.83
CA LEU A 56 6.83 -1.30 1.74
C LEU A 56 6.86 -2.84 1.64
N LYS A 57 7.04 -3.53 2.76
CA LYS A 57 7.00 -4.99 2.86
C LYS A 57 5.65 -5.53 2.37
N CYS A 58 4.54 -4.96 2.85
CA CYS A 58 3.20 -5.35 2.43
C CYS A 58 2.96 -5.11 0.93
N THR A 59 3.46 -4.00 0.38
CA THR A 59 3.36 -3.70 -1.06
C THR A 59 4.08 -4.74 -1.89
N LEU A 60 5.33 -5.06 -1.54
CA LEU A 60 6.13 -6.06 -2.25
C LEU A 60 5.44 -7.43 -2.24
N GLN A 61 5.02 -7.89 -1.06
CA GLN A 61 4.37 -9.19 -0.90
C GLN A 61 3.03 -9.26 -1.62
N THR A 62 2.24 -8.19 -1.55
CA THR A 62 0.96 -8.08 -2.27
C THR A 62 1.18 -8.12 -3.78
N TYR A 63 2.20 -7.42 -4.30
CA TYR A 63 2.52 -7.43 -5.73
C TYR A 63 2.94 -8.82 -6.23
N LEU A 64 3.79 -9.52 -5.47
CA LEU A 64 4.18 -10.90 -5.77
C LEU A 64 2.96 -11.83 -5.79
N TRP A 65 2.08 -11.71 -4.77
CA TRP A 65 0.85 -12.49 -4.67
C TRP A 65 -0.11 -12.25 -5.83
N MET A 66 -0.34 -10.99 -6.21
CA MET A 66 -1.22 -10.63 -7.33
C MET A 66 -0.66 -11.12 -8.67
N THR A 67 0.66 -10.98 -8.88
CA THR A 67 1.34 -11.44 -10.10
C THR A 67 1.19 -12.95 -10.28
N ALA A 68 1.43 -13.72 -9.21
CA ALA A 68 1.27 -15.17 -9.22
C ALA A 68 -0.17 -15.61 -9.60
N ARG A 69 -1.18 -14.82 -9.22
CA ARG A 69 -2.61 -15.10 -9.44
C ARG A 69 -3.18 -14.45 -10.70
N ARG A 70 -2.38 -13.64 -11.40
CA ARG A 70 -2.80 -12.81 -12.55
C ARG A 70 -3.99 -11.89 -12.21
N ASP A 71 -4.07 -11.44 -10.97
CA ASP A 71 -5.12 -10.55 -10.49
C ASP A 71 -4.95 -9.15 -11.10
N ARG A 72 -6.00 -8.62 -11.73
CA ARG A 72 -6.01 -7.30 -12.37
C ARG A 72 -6.66 -6.24 -11.48
N VAL A 73 -6.20 -6.16 -10.23
CA VAL A 73 -6.65 -5.16 -9.26
C VAL A 73 -5.52 -4.20 -8.93
N THR A 74 -5.88 -2.99 -8.53
CA THR A 74 -4.94 -1.98 -8.02
C THR A 74 -5.06 -1.96 -6.51
N VAL A 75 -3.96 -2.16 -5.79
CA VAL A 75 -3.92 -2.00 -4.33
C VAL A 75 -3.22 -0.69 -3.99
N ARG A 76 -3.81 0.09 -3.08
CA ARG A 76 -3.23 1.35 -2.57
C ARG A 76 -3.19 1.34 -1.06
N LEU A 77 -2.08 1.82 -0.49
CA LEU A 77 -1.88 1.89 0.95
C LEU A 77 -1.87 3.36 1.41
N HIS A 78 -2.48 3.62 2.56
CA HIS A 78 -2.67 4.96 3.11
C HIS A 78 -2.28 4.96 4.59
N LYS A 79 -1.50 5.95 5.01
CA LYS A 79 -1.12 6.10 6.41
C LYS A 79 -2.32 6.53 7.26
N ALA A 80 -2.25 6.20 8.54
CA ALA A 80 -3.14 6.81 9.53
C ALA A 80 -2.90 8.33 9.63
N ILE A 81 -3.98 9.07 9.87
CA ILE A 81 -3.96 10.48 10.25
C ILE A 81 -4.17 10.59 11.77
N PRO A 82 -3.68 11.67 12.41
CA PRO A 82 -3.91 11.87 13.84
C PRO A 82 -5.41 11.90 14.17
N GLY A 83 -5.83 11.02 15.09
CA GLY A 83 -7.16 10.98 15.68
C GLY A 83 -7.23 11.73 17.02
N LYS A 84 -8.33 11.55 17.76
CA LYS A 84 -8.40 11.98 19.17
C LYS A 84 -7.80 10.90 20.06
N GLU A 85 -6.98 11.28 21.04
CA GLU A 85 -6.41 10.35 22.02
C GLU A 85 -5.70 9.15 21.35
N ASP A 86 -6.16 7.92 21.60
CA ASP A 86 -5.61 6.65 21.09
C ASP A 86 -6.34 6.14 19.83
N GLU A 87 -7.19 6.97 19.19
CA GLU A 87 -7.88 6.60 17.96
C GLU A 87 -6.95 6.56 16.74
N LEU A 88 -7.19 5.56 15.89
CA LEU A 88 -6.53 5.43 14.59
C LEU A 88 -7.50 5.85 13.50
N CYS A 89 -7.17 6.90 12.76
CA CYS A 89 -8.03 7.46 11.74
C CYS A 89 -7.44 7.39 10.33
N TRP A 90 -8.29 7.32 9.31
CA TRP A 90 -7.92 7.41 7.90
C TRP A 90 -8.91 8.27 7.12
N SER A 91 -8.46 8.91 6.05
CA SER A 91 -9.34 9.58 5.10
C SER A 91 -10.17 8.56 4.32
N LEU A 92 -11.47 8.81 4.17
CA LEU A 92 -12.35 8.11 3.23
C LEU A 92 -12.32 8.75 1.84
N GLN A 93 -11.83 10.00 1.73
CA GLN A 93 -11.60 10.66 0.45
C GLN A 93 -10.28 10.18 -0.15
N LEU A 94 -10.37 9.12 -0.96
CA LEU A 94 -9.22 8.51 -1.61
C LEU A 94 -9.19 8.85 -3.09
N GLU A 95 -8.02 9.21 -3.60
CA GLU A 95 -7.81 9.41 -5.03
C GLU A 95 -8.00 8.08 -5.79
N HIS A 96 -8.78 8.11 -6.88
CA HIS A 96 -9.02 6.93 -7.71
C HIS A 96 -8.92 7.21 -9.20
N GLY A 97 -8.55 6.18 -9.95
CA GLY A 97 -8.42 6.26 -11.40
C GLY A 97 -9.79 6.35 -12.07
N LYS A 98 -9.81 6.94 -13.27
CA LYS A 98 -11.02 7.01 -14.09
C LYS A 98 -11.50 5.59 -14.42
N GLY A 99 -12.76 5.30 -14.09
CA GLY A 99 -13.37 3.99 -14.31
C GLY A 99 -12.91 2.90 -13.34
N GLU A 100 -12.25 3.24 -12.23
CA GLU A 100 -12.00 2.31 -11.14
C GLU A 100 -13.18 2.30 -10.14
N LEU A 101 -13.48 1.12 -9.62
CA LEU A 101 -14.45 0.91 -8.55
C LEU A 101 -13.76 0.29 -7.35
N LEU A 102 -14.03 0.83 -6.16
CA LEU A 102 -13.58 0.23 -4.91
C LEU A 102 -14.23 -1.15 -4.77
N GLN A 103 -13.41 -2.17 -4.53
CA GLN A 103 -13.86 -3.54 -4.28
C GLN A 103 -13.82 -3.86 -2.79
N LYS A 104 -12.73 -3.48 -2.14
CA LYS A 104 -12.50 -3.73 -0.72
C LYS A 104 -11.65 -2.63 -0.09
N ALA A 105 -11.87 -2.38 1.20
CA ALA A 105 -11.04 -1.56 2.04
C ALA A 105 -10.73 -2.30 3.35
N PHE A 106 -9.48 -2.27 3.80
CA PHE A 106 -9.02 -2.97 4.99
C PHE A 106 -8.16 -2.07 5.86
N VAL A 107 -8.43 -2.04 7.16
CA VAL A 107 -7.45 -1.59 8.14
C VAL A 107 -6.45 -2.72 8.39
N LEU A 108 -5.16 -2.39 8.37
CA LEU A 108 -4.05 -3.31 8.57
C LEU A 108 -3.31 -2.98 9.85
N LEU A 109 -3.24 -3.96 10.75
CA LEU A 109 -2.49 -3.91 12.00
C LEU A 109 -1.29 -4.88 11.92
N PRO A 110 -0.09 -4.38 11.59
CA PRO A 110 1.14 -5.18 11.62
C PRO A 110 1.55 -5.44 13.07
N LEU A 111 1.36 -6.67 13.53
CA LEU A 111 1.78 -7.10 14.86
C LEU A 111 3.16 -7.75 14.78
N ARG A 112 3.99 -7.51 15.79
CA ARG A 112 5.22 -8.28 15.99
C ARG A 112 4.85 -9.73 16.34
N ASP A 113 5.61 -10.68 15.80
CA ASP A 113 5.40 -12.09 16.08
C ASP A 113 5.47 -12.38 17.58
N GLY A 114 4.44 -13.05 18.11
CA GLY A 114 4.34 -13.41 19.53
C GLY A 114 4.13 -12.24 20.49
N ALA A 115 3.88 -11.02 20.02
CA ALA A 115 3.73 -9.86 20.89
C ALA A 115 2.39 -9.77 21.63
N LEU A 116 1.38 -10.52 21.18
CA LEU A 116 0.12 -10.67 21.88
C LEU A 116 -0.15 -12.16 22.08
N ASP A 117 -0.40 -12.54 23.34
CA ASP A 117 -1.04 -13.80 23.66
C ASP A 117 -2.52 -13.67 23.33
N LEU A 118 -2.88 -14.00 22.08
CA LEU A 118 -4.24 -13.88 21.56
C LEU A 118 -5.13 -15.04 22.05
N THR A 119 -5.19 -15.26 23.35
CA THR A 119 -6.25 -16.10 23.95
C THR A 119 -7.64 -15.47 23.75
N ALA A 120 -7.70 -14.16 23.52
CA ALA A 120 -8.90 -13.44 23.07
C ALA A 120 -8.64 -12.73 21.73
N PRO A 121 -9.67 -12.61 20.87
CA PRO A 121 -9.53 -11.92 19.59
C PRO A 121 -9.31 -10.42 19.79
N LEU A 122 -8.39 -9.84 19.03
CA LEU A 122 -8.26 -8.40 18.86
C LEU A 122 -9.34 -7.92 17.89
N GLU A 123 -10.15 -6.97 18.31
CA GLU A 123 -11.22 -6.37 17.52
C GLU A 123 -11.00 -4.87 17.35
N LEU A 124 -11.68 -4.25 16.38
CA LEU A 124 -11.68 -2.80 16.23
C LEU A 124 -13.10 -2.26 16.42
N ARG A 125 -13.26 -1.26 17.28
CA ARG A 125 -14.49 -0.50 17.45
C ARG A 125 -14.48 0.72 16.53
N PRO A 126 -15.43 0.86 15.59
CA PRO A 126 -15.59 2.10 14.83
C PRO A 126 -16.04 3.23 15.74
N THR A 127 -15.22 4.27 15.88
CA THR A 127 -15.55 5.44 16.71
C THR A 127 -16.09 6.59 15.87
N PHE A 128 -15.71 6.66 14.58
CA PHE A 128 -16.25 7.64 13.65
C PHE A 128 -16.21 7.15 12.20
N PRO A 129 -17.32 7.17 11.44
CA PRO A 129 -18.68 7.24 11.97
C PRO A 129 -18.88 6.08 12.97
N ALA A 130 -19.56 6.37 14.09
CA ALA A 130 -19.77 5.36 15.12
C ALA A 130 -20.71 4.27 14.58
N GLU A 131 -20.28 3.01 14.68
CA GLU A 131 -21.08 1.84 14.33
C GLU A 131 -21.19 0.93 15.57
N PRO A 132 -22.34 0.24 15.76
CA PRO A 132 -22.53 -0.62 16.93
C PRO A 132 -21.71 -1.91 16.87
N ASP A 133 -21.37 -2.35 15.65
CA ASP A 133 -20.73 -3.64 15.43
C ASP A 133 -19.20 -3.53 15.55
N LEU A 134 -18.60 -4.45 16.31
CA LEU A 134 -17.16 -4.61 16.35
C LEU A 134 -16.66 -5.27 15.06
N LEU A 135 -15.51 -4.82 14.58
CA LEU A 135 -14.83 -5.40 13.44
C LEU A 135 -13.88 -6.50 13.93
N SER A 136 -14.18 -7.74 13.57
CA SER A 136 -13.28 -8.87 13.83
C SER A 136 -12.26 -9.04 12.69
N PRO A 137 -11.13 -9.72 12.95
CA PRO A 137 -10.12 -9.98 11.93
C PRO A 137 -10.69 -10.78 10.74
N HIS A 138 -10.46 -10.29 9.54
CA HIS A 138 -10.82 -10.91 8.29
C HIS A 138 -9.86 -12.06 7.95
N SER A 139 -10.37 -13.28 7.94
CA SER A 139 -9.63 -14.51 7.61
C SER A 139 -9.79 -14.95 6.14
N GLY A 140 -10.60 -14.24 5.35
CA GLY A 140 -10.90 -14.58 3.96
C GLY A 140 -9.74 -14.30 3.00
N GLN A 141 -9.87 -14.85 1.79
CA GLN A 141 -8.92 -14.59 0.72
C GLN A 141 -9.04 -13.15 0.24
N ALA A 142 -7.99 -12.37 0.46
CA ALA A 142 -7.88 -10.99 -0.02
C ALA A 142 -6.85 -10.89 -1.17
N ALA A 143 -6.88 -9.74 -1.86
CA ALA A 143 -5.79 -9.35 -2.77
C ALA A 143 -4.49 -8.99 -2.01
N LEU A 144 -4.55 -8.93 -0.67
CA LEU A 144 -3.45 -8.59 0.22
C LEU A 144 -2.78 -9.85 0.76
N SER A 145 -1.45 -9.81 0.88
CA SER A 145 -0.68 -10.87 1.55
C SER A 145 -1.06 -10.98 3.03
N GLN A 146 -0.93 -12.19 3.60
CA GLN A 146 -1.10 -12.38 5.04
C GLN A 146 0.00 -11.69 5.86
N GLU A 147 1.16 -11.48 5.25
CA GLU A 147 2.31 -10.76 5.80
C GLU A 147 2.06 -9.26 6.06
N CYS A 148 0.91 -8.75 5.63
CA CYS A 148 0.51 -7.36 5.90
C CYS A 148 -0.04 -7.14 7.31
N GLY A 149 -0.18 -8.20 8.12
CA GLY A 149 -0.74 -8.17 9.47
C GLY A 149 -2.22 -8.54 9.55
N LEU A 150 -2.83 -8.27 10.70
CA LEU A 150 -4.26 -8.46 10.90
C LEU A 150 -5.04 -7.50 10.00
N ARG A 151 -6.09 -8.02 9.38
CA ARG A 151 -6.92 -7.33 8.39
C ARG A 151 -8.30 -7.13 8.97
N PHE A 152 -8.87 -5.93 8.86
CA PHE A 152 -10.23 -5.65 9.29
C PHE A 152 -10.98 -5.02 8.12
N ASP A 153 -12.04 -5.66 7.64
CA ASP A 153 -12.80 -5.21 6.46
C ASP A 153 -13.68 -4.01 6.82
N ILE A 154 -13.36 -2.85 6.23
CA ILE A 154 -14.08 -1.59 6.44
C ILE A 154 -14.76 -1.12 5.14
N THR A 155 -14.96 -2.03 4.19
CA THR A 155 -15.56 -1.70 2.89
C THR A 155 -16.94 -1.03 3.05
N LYS A 156 -17.72 -1.48 4.04
CA LYS A 156 -19.04 -0.89 4.33
C LYS A 156 -18.96 0.59 4.66
N ALA A 157 -17.96 1.01 5.43
CA ALA A 157 -17.76 2.41 5.80
C ALA A 157 -17.51 3.30 4.58
N PHE A 158 -16.83 2.79 3.55
CA PHE A 158 -16.65 3.51 2.27
C PHE A 158 -17.91 3.59 1.43
N THR A 159 -18.79 2.57 1.50
CA THR A 159 -20.01 2.52 0.68
C THR A 159 -21.20 3.22 1.33
N ALA A 160 -21.28 3.26 2.66
CA ALA A 160 -22.38 3.86 3.40
C ALA A 160 -22.17 5.38 3.63
N SER A 161 -20.95 5.87 3.42
CA SER A 161 -20.56 7.22 3.76
C SER A 161 -20.69 8.17 2.58
N GLU A 162 -21.89 8.70 2.35
CA GLU A 162 -22.08 9.77 1.36
C GLU A 162 -21.51 11.12 1.85
N ASN A 163 -21.34 11.30 3.17
CA ASN A 163 -20.97 12.59 3.78
C ASN A 163 -19.85 12.51 4.84
N THR A 164 -19.25 11.35 5.11
CA THR A 164 -18.15 11.24 6.09
C THR A 164 -16.81 11.24 5.37
N LEU A 165 -15.88 12.06 5.87
CA LEU A 165 -14.57 12.24 5.23
C LEU A 165 -13.48 11.36 5.84
N GLN A 166 -13.75 10.75 7.00
CA GLN A 166 -12.78 10.00 7.76
C GLN A 166 -13.42 8.78 8.41
N PHE A 167 -12.59 7.78 8.67
CA PHE A 167 -12.94 6.58 9.40
C PHE A 167 -11.94 6.40 10.54
N CYS A 168 -12.44 6.31 11.77
CA CYS A 168 -11.65 6.18 12.99
C CYS A 168 -12.06 4.93 13.75
N VAL A 169 -11.07 4.28 14.34
CA VAL A 169 -11.25 3.08 15.16
C VAL A 169 -10.44 3.14 16.42
N GLU A 170 -10.93 2.41 17.40
CA GLU A 170 -10.24 2.11 18.64
C GLU A 170 -10.04 0.59 18.76
N PRO A 171 -8.83 0.11 19.02
CA PRO A 171 -8.60 -1.31 19.23
C PRO A 171 -9.20 -1.81 20.56
N ILE A 172 -9.85 -2.96 20.52
CA ILE A 172 -10.50 -3.61 21.66
C ILE A 172 -9.87 -4.99 21.88
N LEU A 173 -9.42 -5.25 23.11
CA LEU A 173 -8.90 -6.54 23.53
C LEU A 173 -9.73 -7.07 24.69
N SER A 174 -10.29 -8.28 24.56
CA SER A 174 -11.12 -8.91 25.59
C SER A 174 -12.30 -8.05 26.06
N GLY A 175 -12.91 -7.28 25.15
CA GLY A 175 -14.06 -6.42 25.44
C GLY A 175 -13.74 -5.07 26.10
N HIS A 176 -12.47 -4.72 26.25
CA HIS A 176 -12.02 -3.44 26.81
C HIS A 176 -11.11 -2.69 25.83
N PRO A 177 -11.05 -1.35 25.89
CA PRO A 177 -10.05 -0.57 25.17
C PRO A 177 -8.67 -1.20 25.33
N ALA A 178 -7.99 -1.42 24.21
CA ALA A 178 -6.69 -2.07 24.25
C ALA A 178 -5.73 -1.22 25.09
N PRO A 179 -4.96 -1.85 25.99
CA PRO A 179 -3.98 -1.14 26.79
C PRO A 179 -2.93 -0.47 25.89
N SER A 180 -2.26 0.56 26.41
CA SER A 180 -1.17 1.28 25.73
C SER A 180 -0.04 0.33 25.26
N SER A 181 0.03 -0.88 25.80
CA SER A 181 0.94 -1.93 25.36
C SER A 181 0.65 -2.44 23.93
N LEU A 182 -0.54 -2.22 23.36
CA LEU A 182 -0.80 -2.51 21.96
C LEU A 182 0.14 -1.72 21.04
N THR A 183 0.45 -0.47 21.39
CA THR A 183 1.47 0.33 20.67
C THR A 183 2.84 -0.34 20.68
N GLY A 184 3.17 -1.07 21.76
CA GLY A 184 4.40 -1.87 21.86
C GLY A 184 4.33 -3.20 21.11
N ALA A 185 3.13 -3.73 20.86
CA ALA A 185 2.91 -4.95 20.09
C ALA A 185 2.92 -4.72 18.57
N LEU A 186 2.68 -3.49 18.12
CA LEU A 186 2.76 -3.13 16.71
C LEU A 186 4.22 -3.10 16.21
N GLU A 187 4.43 -3.65 15.01
CA GLU A 187 5.72 -3.54 14.31
C GLU A 187 5.89 -2.14 13.71
N CYS A 188 4.82 -1.60 13.13
CA CYS A 188 4.75 -0.27 12.53
C CYS A 188 3.40 0.40 12.82
N PRO A 189 3.26 1.72 12.57
CA PRO A 189 1.96 2.39 12.59
C PRO A 189 0.94 1.68 11.69
N PRO A 190 -0.31 1.48 12.14
CA PRO A 190 -1.37 0.88 11.34
C PRO A 190 -1.64 1.68 10.06
N PHE A 191 -2.07 1.00 9.02
CA PHE A 191 -2.32 1.61 7.71
C PHE A 191 -3.56 1.02 7.04
N LEU A 192 -4.13 1.78 6.12
CA LEU A 192 -5.31 1.40 5.35
C LEU A 192 -4.88 0.86 3.98
N ALA A 193 -5.47 -0.25 3.55
CA ALA A 193 -5.35 -0.76 2.19
C ALA A 193 -6.68 -0.67 1.45
N THR A 194 -6.67 -0.17 0.22
CA THR A 194 -7.83 -0.19 -0.68
C THR A 194 -7.55 -0.93 -1.96
N VAL A 195 -8.52 -1.74 -2.38
CA VAL A 195 -8.45 -2.61 -3.55
C VAL A 195 -9.45 -2.11 -4.58
N TRP A 196 -8.95 -1.81 -5.77
CA TRP A 196 -9.71 -1.20 -6.86
C TRP A 196 -9.70 -2.11 -8.08
N ARG A 197 -10.80 -2.10 -8.84
CA ARG A 197 -10.90 -2.82 -10.10
C ARG A 197 -11.40 -1.87 -11.19
N ARG A 198 -10.75 -1.90 -12.35
CA ARG A 198 -11.23 -1.15 -13.52
C ARG A 198 -12.53 -1.77 -14.03
N HIS A 199 -13.58 -0.97 -14.07
CA HIS A 199 -14.82 -1.32 -14.74
C HIS A 199 -14.56 -1.38 -16.25
N ARG A 200 -14.74 -2.55 -16.86
CA ARG A 200 -14.76 -2.65 -18.32
C ARG A 200 -16.14 -2.18 -18.77
N GLN A 201 -16.26 -0.96 -19.28
CA GLN A 201 -17.40 -0.69 -20.16
C GLN A 201 -17.24 -1.57 -21.41
N PRO A 202 -18.27 -2.29 -21.86
CA PRO A 202 -18.24 -2.88 -23.19
C PRO A 202 -18.08 -1.76 -24.24
N PRO A 203 -17.44 -2.01 -25.39
CA PRO A 203 -17.48 -1.06 -26.50
C PRO A 203 -18.96 -0.82 -26.85
N GLY A 204 -19.37 0.44 -26.76
CA GLY A 204 -20.68 0.90 -27.20
C GLY A 204 -20.76 1.03 -28.72
#